data_AF-A0A392N800-F1
#
_entry.id   AF-A0A392N800-F1
#
_cell.length_a   1.000
_cell.length_b   1.000
_cell.length_c   1.000
_cell.angle_alpha   90.00
_cell.angle_beta   90.00
_cell.angle_gamma   90.00
#
_symmetry.space_group_name_H-M   'P 1'
#
loop_
_entity.id
_entity.type
_entity.pdbx_description
1 polymer ?
#
loop_
_entity_poly.entity_id
_entity_poly.type
_entity_poly.pdbx_seq_one_letter_code
_entity_poly.pdbx_strand_id
1 'polypeptide(L)'
;MINGDVAFRDVDIVKLSGDRYTALVLNTTVTVNGRSLIITLRPKEGSLATITAIEILEVIMPESKTLSDEVMALQTLKKALGLPPRFGWNGDPCVPQQHPWTGVDCQLDKSSGNWVIDGL
;
A
#
# COMPACT_ATOMS: atom_id res chain seq x y z
N MET A 1 -10.96 -20.28 0.35
CA MET A 1 -9.63 -20.72 -0.12
C MET A 1 -9.00 -19.58 -0.90
N ILE A 2 -7.69 -19.42 -0.81
CA ILE A 2 -6.91 -18.42 -1.53
C ILE A 2 -5.78 -19.17 -2.24
N ASN A 3 -5.72 -19.07 -3.57
CA ASN A 3 -4.76 -19.80 -4.41
C ASN A 3 -4.74 -21.32 -4.17
N GLY A 4 -5.89 -21.90 -3.83
CA GLY A 4 -6.01 -23.33 -3.52
C GLY A 4 -5.79 -23.70 -2.06
N ASP A 5 -5.24 -22.79 -1.24
CA ASP A 5 -5.01 -23.02 0.19
C ASP A 5 -6.20 -22.58 1.05
N VAL A 6 -6.46 -23.31 2.14
CA VAL A 6 -7.55 -22.98 3.07
C VAL A 6 -7.12 -21.83 3.98
N ALA A 7 -7.45 -20.59 3.61
CA ALA A 7 -7.19 -19.41 4.42
C ALA A 7 -8.10 -19.29 5.66
N PHE A 8 -9.39 -19.59 5.50
CA PHE A 8 -10.37 -19.59 6.60
C PHE A 8 -11.17 -20.88 6.55
N ARG A 9 -11.28 -21.57 7.68
CA ARG A 9 -11.98 -22.85 7.82
C ARG A 9 -13.22 -22.65 8.69
N ASP A 10 -14.31 -23.34 8.35
CA ASP A 10 -15.54 -23.40 9.16
C ASP A 10 -16.10 -22.01 9.54
N VAL A 11 -16.11 -21.09 8.58
CA VAL A 11 -16.61 -19.71 8.79
C VAL A 11 -18.13 -19.72 8.93
N ASP A 12 -18.59 -19.51 10.17
CA ASP A 12 -19.98 -19.22 10.50
C ASP A 12 -20.10 -17.73 10.84
N ILE A 13 -20.72 -16.96 9.93
CA ILE A 13 -20.79 -15.50 10.04
C ILE A 13 -21.50 -15.09 11.32
N VAL A 14 -22.66 -15.67 11.64
CA VAL A 14 -23.48 -15.28 12.81
C VAL A 14 -22.75 -15.61 14.10
N LYS A 15 -22.09 -16.77 14.16
CA LYS A 15 -21.32 -17.17 15.34
C LYS A 15 -20.08 -16.29 15.55
N LEU A 16 -19.39 -15.93 14.48
CA LEU A 16 -18.16 -15.12 14.56
C LEU A 16 -18.43 -13.63 14.76
N SER A 17 -19.52 -13.10 14.19
CA SER A 17 -19.94 -11.71 14.38
C SER A 17 -20.63 -11.48 15.73
N GLY A 18 -21.14 -12.54 16.35
CA GLY A 18 -21.82 -12.52 17.65
C GLY A 18 -23.34 -12.39 17.56
N ASP A 19 -23.89 -11.87 16.45
CA ASP A 19 -25.32 -11.82 16.19
C ASP A 19 -25.64 -11.67 14.68
N ARG A 20 -26.92 -11.82 14.34
CA ARG A 20 -27.48 -11.55 13.01
C ARG A 20 -27.36 -10.06 12.69
N TYR A 21 -27.19 -9.76 11.39
CA TYR A 21 -27.04 -8.39 10.88
C TYR A 21 -25.79 -7.65 11.39
N THR A 22 -24.84 -8.37 12.01
CA THR A 22 -23.55 -7.82 12.44
C THR A 22 -22.49 -8.13 11.39
N ALA A 23 -21.64 -7.14 11.09
CA ALA A 23 -20.57 -7.30 10.13
C ALA A 23 -19.43 -8.20 10.69
N LEU A 24 -18.87 -9.03 9.82
CA LEU A 24 -17.65 -9.80 10.08
C LEU A 24 -16.60 -9.40 9.05
N VAL A 25 -15.41 -9.05 9.52
CA VAL A 25 -14.25 -8.80 8.66
C VAL A 25 -13.22 -9.87 8.95
N LEU A 26 -12.80 -10.58 7.90
CA LEU A 26 -11.72 -11.56 7.94
C LEU A 26 -10.58 -11.04 7.08
N ASN A 27 -9.36 -11.00 7.61
CA ASN A 27 -8.17 -10.57 6.90
C ASN A 27 -7.09 -11.65 6.92
N THR A 28 -6.25 -11.66 5.89
CA THR A 28 -5.08 -12.52 5.80
C THR A 28 -4.13 -11.95 4.76
N THR A 29 -2.85 -12.26 4.90
CA THR A 29 -1.82 -11.89 3.93
C THR A 29 -1.29 -13.17 3.30
N VAL A 30 -1.24 -13.20 1.97
CA VAL A 30 -0.70 -14.33 1.22
C VAL A 30 0.38 -13.85 0.27
N THR A 31 1.40 -14.68 0.06
CA THR A 31 2.37 -14.47 -1.01
C THR A 31 1.72 -14.80 -2.34
N VAL A 32 1.70 -13.85 -3.27
CA VAL A 32 1.19 -14.07 -4.63
C VAL A 32 2.37 -14.27 -5.57
N ASN A 33 2.43 -15.44 -6.21
CA ASN A 33 3.38 -15.68 -7.30
C ASN A 33 2.63 -15.54 -8.63
N GLY A 34 3.01 -14.54 -9.43
CA GLY A 34 2.35 -14.23 -10.71
C GLY A 34 1.32 -13.08 -10.62
N ARG A 35 0.38 -13.06 -11.56
CA ARG A 35 -0.57 -11.94 -11.77
C ARG A 35 -2.02 -12.23 -11.36
N SER A 36 -2.28 -13.42 -10.82
CA SER A 36 -3.64 -13.87 -10.51
C SER A 36 -3.77 -14.24 -9.04
N LEU A 37 -4.82 -13.72 -8.40
CA LEU A 37 -5.24 -14.12 -7.07
C LEU A 37 -6.60 -14.81 -7.20
N ILE A 38 -6.68 -16.09 -6.82
CA ILE A 38 -7.92 -16.87 -6.93
C ILE A 38 -8.53 -17.02 -5.54
N ILE A 39 -9.70 -16.43 -5.34
CA ILE A 39 -10.48 -16.54 -4.11
C ILE A 39 -11.67 -17.46 -4.40
N THR A 40 -11.76 -18.57 -3.65
CA THR A 40 -12.85 -19.55 -3.79
C THR A 40 -13.59 -19.69 -2.48
N LEU A 41 -14.89 -19.40 -2.51
CA LEU A 41 -15.81 -19.66 -1.41
C LEU A 41 -16.39 -21.06 -1.57
N ARG A 42 -16.22 -21.92 -0.58
CA ARG A 42 -16.76 -23.28 -0.57
C ARG A 42 -17.66 -23.44 0.64
N PRO A 43 -18.98 -23.60 0.45
CA PRO A 43 -19.88 -23.84 1.58
C PRO A 43 -19.50 -25.17 2.25
N LYS A 44 -19.52 -25.19 3.58
CA LYS A 44 -19.36 -26.43 4.34
C LYS A 44 -20.65 -27.25 4.31
N GLU A 45 -21.78 -26.57 4.49
CA GLU A 45 -23.13 -27.12 4.42
C GLU A 45 -23.95 -26.32 3.41
N GLY A 46 -24.86 -27.01 2.72
CA GLY A 46 -25.67 -26.40 1.66
C GLY A 46 -24.90 -26.10 0.38
N SER A 47 -25.52 -25.30 -0.51
CA SER A 47 -25.01 -25.00 -1.85
C SER A 47 -24.56 -23.56 -2.05
N LEU A 48 -24.71 -22.69 -1.04
CA LEU A 48 -24.45 -21.25 -1.16
C LEU A 48 -23.43 -20.77 -0.13
N ALA A 49 -22.49 -19.94 -0.59
CA ALA A 49 -21.61 -19.15 0.27
C ALA A 49 -21.87 -17.66 0.01
N THR A 50 -21.97 -16.88 1.08
CA THR A 50 -22.32 -15.45 1.00
C THR A 50 -21.12 -14.58 1.31
N ILE A 51 -20.99 -13.47 0.57
CA ILE A 51 -19.99 -12.43 0.81
C ILE A 51 -20.60 -11.07 0.48
N THR A 52 -20.19 -10.03 1.19
CA THR A 52 -20.61 -8.65 0.92
C THR A 52 -19.58 -7.90 0.09
N ALA A 53 -18.30 -7.96 0.48
CA ALA A 53 -17.20 -7.26 -0.18
C ALA A 53 -15.86 -7.99 0.00
N ILE A 54 -14.91 -7.68 -0.88
CA ILE A 54 -13.50 -8.07 -0.78
C ILE A 54 -12.66 -6.82 -1.01
N GLU A 55 -11.69 -6.59 -0.14
CA GLU A 55 -10.63 -5.59 -0.32
C GLU A 55 -9.30 -6.32 -0.54
N ILE A 56 -8.56 -5.94 -1.59
CA ILE A 56 -7.26 -6.51 -1.92
C ILE A 56 -6.24 -5.38 -1.84
N LEU A 57 -5.23 -5.57 -1.01
CA LEU A 57 -4.15 -4.61 -0.77
C LEU A 57 -2.83 -5.28 -1.16
N GLU A 58 -2.03 -4.60 -1.97
CA GLU A 58 -0.65 -5.01 -2.22
C GLU A 58 0.24 -4.49 -1.09
N VAL A 59 0.89 -5.41 -0.39
CA VAL A 59 1.88 -5.05 0.63
C VAL A 59 3.20 -4.80 -0.07
N ILE A 60 3.55 -3.52 -0.24
CA ILE A 60 4.83 -3.10 -0.79
C ILE A 60 5.84 -2.88 0.34
N MET A 61 7.12 -3.15 0.05
CA MET A 61 8.20 -2.77 0.95
C MET A 61 8.27 -1.23 1.01
N PRO A 62 8.46 -0.64 2.20
CA PRO A 62 8.66 0.80 2.29
C PRO A 62 9.93 1.18 1.51
N GLU A 63 9.81 2.18 0.63
CA GLU A 63 10.98 2.76 -0.02
C GLU A 63 11.82 3.57 0.98
N SER A 64 13.12 3.67 0.72
CA SER A 64 14.00 4.64 1.37
C SER A 64 13.41 6.04 1.20
N LYS A 65 13.32 6.82 2.28
CA LYS A 65 12.74 8.17 2.25
C LYS A 65 13.82 9.20 1.94
N THR A 66 13.44 10.37 1.44
CA THR A 66 14.35 11.52 1.42
C THR A 66 14.62 12.01 2.83
N LEU A 67 15.85 12.46 3.10
CA LEU A 67 16.21 13.06 4.38
C LEU A 67 15.25 14.21 4.73
N SER A 68 14.70 14.16 5.95
CA SER A 68 13.67 15.11 6.37
C SER A 68 14.12 16.57 6.24
N ASP A 69 15.39 16.86 6.50
CA ASP A 69 15.94 18.22 6.40
C ASP A 69 15.95 18.74 4.96
N GLU A 70 16.23 17.87 4.00
CA GLU A 70 16.19 18.23 2.57
C GLU A 70 14.76 18.36 2.05
N VAL A 71 13.84 17.52 2.53
CA VAL A 71 12.40 17.71 2.25
C VAL A 71 11.95 19.09 2.74
N MET A 72 12.33 19.48 3.95
CA MET A 72 12.00 20.80 4.49
C MET A 72 12.63 21.94 3.67
N ALA A 73 13.88 21.78 3.25
CA ALA A 73 14.56 22.77 2.40
C ALA A 73 13.84 22.95 1.05
N LEU A 74 13.51 21.85 0.36
CA LEU A 74 12.81 21.90 -0.93
C LEU A 74 11.37 22.40 -0.83
N GLN A 75 10.65 22.08 0.26
CA GLN A 75 9.33 22.66 0.51
C GLN A 75 9.41 24.18 0.75
N THR A 76 10.47 24.64 1.41
CA THR A 76 10.73 26.08 1.61
C THR A 76 11.00 26.77 0.27
N LEU A 77 11.83 26.15 -0.58
CA LEU A 77 12.10 26.61 -1.94
C LEU A 77 10.83 26.66 -2.79
N LYS A 78 10.02 25.60 -2.78
CA LYS A 78 8.72 25.52 -3.47
C LYS A 78 7.84 26.72 -3.11
N LYS A 79 7.76 27.04 -1.81
CA LYS A 79 6.96 28.15 -1.29
C LYS A 79 7.53 29.50 -1.72
N ALA A 80 8.85 29.69 -1.64
CA ALA A 80 9.52 30.92 -2.03
C ALA A 80 9.37 31.23 -3.53
N LEU A 81 9.41 30.19 -4.38
CA LEU A 81 9.20 30.30 -5.82
C LEU A 81 7.71 30.46 -6.21
N GLY A 82 6.78 30.31 -5.27
CA GLY A 82 5.35 30.41 -5.55
C GLY A 82 4.86 29.34 -6.53
N LEU A 83 5.46 28.14 -6.52
CA LEU A 83 5.13 27.08 -7.49
C LEU A 83 3.66 26.65 -7.34
N PRO A 84 2.93 26.48 -8.46
CA PRO A 84 1.54 26.07 -8.40
C PRO A 84 1.43 24.63 -7.86
N PRO A 85 0.30 24.27 -7.21
CA PRO A 85 0.13 22.93 -6.62
C PRO A 85 0.30 21.77 -7.61
N ARG A 86 0.11 22.00 -8.92
CA ARG A 86 0.18 20.99 -9.98
C ARG A 86 1.52 20.96 -10.72
N PHE A 87 2.58 21.55 -10.15
CA PHE A 87 3.91 21.58 -10.77
C PHE A 87 4.68 20.24 -10.69
N GLY A 88 4.16 19.24 -9.96
CA GLY A 88 4.83 17.95 -9.79
C GLY A 88 5.74 17.87 -8.56
N TRP A 89 5.92 18.97 -7.83
CA TRP A 89 6.65 18.99 -6.55
C TRP A 89 5.71 18.67 -5.38
N ASN A 90 5.25 17.42 -5.28
CA ASN A 90 4.34 16.98 -4.22
C ASN A 90 4.82 15.66 -3.59
N GLY A 91 4.63 15.51 -2.28
CA GLY A 91 5.07 14.32 -1.55
C GLY A 91 6.56 14.33 -1.21
N ASP A 92 7.18 13.16 -1.27
CA ASP A 92 8.62 12.97 -1.08
C ASP A 92 9.36 13.37 -2.38
N PRO A 93 10.46 14.14 -2.32
CA PRO A 93 11.19 14.59 -3.50
C PRO A 93 11.75 13.48 -4.39
N CYS A 94 12.15 12.34 -3.81
CA CYS A 94 12.83 11.26 -4.52
C CYS A 94 11.99 9.99 -4.70
N VAL A 95 10.81 9.93 -4.09
CA VAL A 95 9.97 8.71 -4.04
C VAL A 95 8.56 8.97 -4.59
N PRO A 96 8.05 8.11 -5.49
CA PRO A 96 8.69 6.91 -6.03
C PRO A 96 9.81 7.25 -7.03
N GLN A 97 10.84 6.41 -7.14
CA GLN A 97 12.01 6.67 -8.01
C GLN A 97 11.65 6.86 -9.50
N GLN A 98 10.50 6.35 -9.94
CA GLN A 98 10.00 6.54 -11.30
C GLN A 98 9.39 7.94 -11.52
N HIS A 99 9.06 8.65 -10.43
CA HIS A 99 8.41 9.96 -10.43
C HIS A 99 9.00 10.90 -9.36
N PRO A 100 10.32 11.14 -9.34
CA PRO A 100 10.91 12.16 -8.48
C PRO A 100 10.43 13.55 -8.91
N TRP A 101 10.61 14.54 -8.04
CA TRP A 101 10.34 15.92 -8.39
C TRP A 101 11.21 16.37 -9.56
N THR A 102 10.60 17.02 -10.56
CA THR A 102 11.32 17.51 -11.73
C THR A 102 12.47 18.44 -11.32
N GLY A 103 13.67 18.16 -11.80
CA GLY A 103 14.90 18.95 -11.56
C GLY A 103 15.72 18.48 -10.36
N VAL A 104 15.15 17.67 -9.47
CA VAL A 104 15.88 17.14 -8.32
C VAL A 104 16.76 15.97 -8.74
N ASP A 105 18.05 16.02 -8.37
CA ASP A 105 18.95 14.87 -8.48
C ASP A 105 19.04 14.15 -7.12
N CYS A 106 18.67 12.87 -7.12
CA CYS A 106 18.51 12.05 -5.93
C CYS A 106 19.59 10.96 -5.88
N GLN A 107 20.33 10.91 -4.78
CA GLN A 107 21.32 9.86 -4.53
C GLN A 107 21.01 9.08 -3.26
N LEU A 108 21.17 7.77 -3.30
CA LEU A 108 20.95 6.94 -2.11
C LEU A 108 22.21 6.96 -1.24
N ASP A 109 22.12 7.56 -0.06
CA ASP A 109 23.16 7.41 0.95
C ASP A 109 23.06 6.01 1.56
N LYS A 110 24.03 5.15 1.21
CA LYS A 110 24.10 3.76 1.68
C LYS A 110 24.31 3.65 3.20
N SER A 111 24.82 4.69 3.85
CA SER A 111 25.09 4.69 5.29
C SER A 111 23.82 4.93 6.12
N SER A 112 23.00 5.90 5.72
CA SER A 112 21.72 6.20 6.39
C SER A 112 20.54 5.42 5.81
N GLY A 113 20.64 4.92 4.59
CA GLY A 113 19.54 4.27 3.86
C GLY A 113 18.47 5.24 3.37
N ASN A 114 18.77 6.55 3.34
CA ASN A 114 17.87 7.61 2.88
C ASN A 114 18.36 8.21 1.54
N TRP A 115 17.43 8.83 0.81
CA TRP A 115 17.79 9.67 -0.33
C TRP A 115 18.32 11.00 0.14
N VAL A 116 19.37 11.45 -0.55
CA VAL A 116 19.96 12.77 -0.41
C VAL A 116 19.83 13.55 -1.72
N ILE A 117 19.75 14.88 -1.64
CA ILE A 117 19.63 15.77 -2.80
C ILE A 117 21.05 16.21 -3.21
N ASP A 118 21.53 15.67 -4.33
CA ASP A 118 22.88 16.00 -4.86
C ASP A 118 22.85 17.17 -5.87
N GLY A 119 21.65 17.63 -6.26
CA GLY A 119 21.49 18.72 -7.23
C GLY A 119 20.05 19.17 -7.46
N LEU A 120 19.91 20.33 -8.12
CA LEU A 120 18.66 20.98 -8.56
C LEU A 120 18.76 21.47 -10.01
#